data_AF-A0A2D8BUY2-F1
#
_entry.id   AF-A0A2D8BUY2-F1
#
_cell.length_a   1.000
_cell.length_b   1.000
_cell.length_c   1.000
_cell.angle_alpha   90.00
_cell.angle_beta   90.00
_cell.angle_gamma   90.00
#
_symmetry.space_group_name_H-M   'P 1'
#
loop_
_entity.id
_entity.type
_entity.pdbx_description
1 polymer ?
#
loop_
_entity_poly.entity_id
_entity_poly.type
_entity_poly.pdbx_seq_one_letter_code
_entity_poly.pdbx_strand_id
1 'polypeptide(L)'
;MFQMMKSSLVTQGRNLCVSAFLQTDYTHLLFVDSDIAFQTDSIFTMLSKNKDIISQPYPIKTAKWETLFTKIKDGRVTKPEQCGQNMNQYPILLKDEEHDISVEDGVVEVTHAPTGCMLIKRDVFSKLIDKYPNMDIKQKTVIDGEFIDRPHFYAFFDTYYDTQSKRYFGEDFAFCRLWKNIGGKMYCYINDYITHVGEFQYTGRLLDEMTKQGVEKPCDTE
;
A
#
# COMPACT_ATOMS: atom_id res chain seq x y z
N MET A 1 13.94 -9.80 -11.97
CA MET A 1 14.86 -8.65 -11.81
C MET A 1 14.54 -8.05 -10.47
N PHE A 2 15.55 -7.89 -9.63
CA PHE A 2 15.45 -7.09 -8.43
C PHE A 2 16.00 -5.71 -8.76
N GLN A 3 15.26 -4.64 -8.43
CA GLN A 3 15.63 -3.27 -8.75
C GLN A 3 15.60 -2.44 -7.47
N MET A 4 16.72 -1.78 -7.18
CA MET A 4 16.83 -0.81 -6.09
C MET A 4 17.17 0.55 -6.70
N MET A 5 16.34 1.56 -6.46
CA MET A 5 16.56 2.93 -6.93
C MET A 5 16.95 3.81 -5.75
N LYS A 6 18.01 4.60 -5.91
CA LYS A 6 18.40 5.63 -4.95
C LYS A 6 17.77 6.95 -5.39
N SER A 7 16.92 7.53 -4.57
CA SER A 7 16.39 8.87 -4.76
C SER A 7 16.17 9.53 -3.40
N SER A 8 16.34 10.85 -3.34
CA SER A 8 16.00 11.65 -2.17
C SER A 8 14.49 11.77 -1.95
N LEU A 9 13.68 11.48 -2.97
CA LEU A 9 12.23 11.55 -2.93
C LEU A 9 11.65 10.16 -3.23
N VAL A 10 10.86 9.62 -2.31
CA VAL A 10 10.20 8.31 -2.49
C VAL A 10 9.29 8.31 -3.73
N THR A 11 8.61 9.43 -4.00
CA THR A 11 7.79 9.65 -5.20
C THR A 11 8.59 9.38 -6.47
N GLN A 12 9.73 10.06 -6.62
CA GLN A 12 10.63 9.86 -7.73
C GLN A 12 11.16 8.42 -7.75
N GLY A 13 11.63 7.89 -6.61
CA GLY A 13 12.12 6.52 -6.50
C GLY A 13 11.15 5.47 -7.06
N ARG A 14 9.86 5.54 -6.67
CA ARG A 14 8.81 4.64 -7.18
C ARG A 14 8.59 4.83 -8.68
N ASN A 15 8.52 6.06 -9.17
CA ASN A 15 8.37 6.33 -10.61
C ASN A 15 9.59 5.83 -11.43
N LEU A 16 10.80 5.88 -10.87
CA LEU A 16 12.00 5.31 -11.51
C LEU A 16 11.93 3.78 -11.58
N CYS A 17 11.39 3.13 -10.54
CA CYS A 17 11.13 1.69 -10.55
C CYS A 17 10.09 1.31 -11.61
N VAL A 18 9.01 2.08 -11.77
CA VAL A 18 8.01 1.87 -12.83
C VAL A 18 8.65 2.02 -14.21
N SER A 19 9.44 3.07 -14.43
CA SER A 19 10.19 3.28 -15.68
C SER A 19 11.09 2.09 -16.02
N ALA A 20 11.81 1.54 -15.05
CA ALA A 20 12.63 0.34 -15.24
C ALA A 20 11.79 -0.90 -15.54
N PHE A 21 10.70 -1.10 -14.80
CA PHE A 21 9.77 -2.22 -15.00
C PHE A 21 9.14 -2.22 -16.40
N LEU A 22 8.71 -1.05 -16.90
CA LEU A 22 8.07 -0.93 -18.21
C LEU A 22 9.00 -1.26 -19.38
N GLN A 23 10.32 -1.20 -19.19
CA GLN A 23 11.34 -1.61 -20.17
C GLN A 23 11.63 -3.12 -20.18
N THR A 24 10.98 -3.90 -19.31
CA THR A 24 11.08 -5.36 -19.27
C THR A 24 9.83 -6.03 -19.82
N ASP A 25 9.87 -7.35 -20.01
CA ASP A 25 8.69 -8.17 -20.38
C ASP A 25 7.92 -8.71 -19.16
N TYR A 26 8.21 -8.24 -17.96
CA TYR A 26 7.56 -8.77 -16.75
C TYR A 26 6.10 -8.39 -16.63
N THR A 27 5.27 -9.31 -16.16
CA THR A 27 3.82 -9.11 -16.07
C THR A 27 3.38 -8.36 -14.82
N HIS A 28 4.20 -8.36 -13.76
CA HIS A 28 3.88 -7.75 -12.47
C HIS A 28 5.07 -6.96 -11.92
N LEU A 29 4.76 -5.84 -11.26
CA LEU A 29 5.67 -5.08 -10.41
C LEU A 29 5.29 -5.33 -8.94
N LEU A 30 6.25 -5.76 -8.13
CA LEU A 30 6.09 -5.85 -6.68
C LEU A 30 6.93 -4.75 -6.03
N PHE A 31 6.27 -3.82 -5.34
CA PHE A 31 6.93 -2.90 -4.43
C PHE A 31 7.10 -3.55 -3.05
N VAL A 32 8.30 -3.39 -2.50
CA VAL A 32 8.66 -3.75 -1.13
C VAL A 32 9.49 -2.61 -0.58
N ASP A 33 9.02 -1.96 0.48
CA ASP A 33 9.80 -0.93 1.19
C ASP A 33 10.91 -1.61 2.02
N SER A 34 12.03 -0.90 2.21
CA SER A 34 13.25 -1.49 2.80
C SER A 34 13.11 -1.89 4.27
N ASP A 35 12.07 -1.41 4.94
CA ASP A 35 11.73 -1.65 6.33
C ASP A 35 10.49 -2.56 6.49
N ILE A 36 10.10 -3.25 5.42
CA ILE A 36 9.01 -4.23 5.44
C ILE A 36 9.58 -5.65 5.43
N ALA A 37 9.27 -6.41 6.48
CA ALA A 37 9.51 -7.86 6.51
C ALA A 37 8.19 -8.60 6.31
N PHE A 38 8.19 -9.52 5.34
CA PHE A 38 7.00 -10.25 4.88
C PHE A 38 7.34 -11.73 4.66
N GLN A 39 6.30 -12.57 4.60
CA GLN A 39 6.45 -13.99 4.27
C GLN A 39 6.42 -14.16 2.75
N THR A 40 7.35 -14.92 2.18
CA THR A 40 7.42 -15.15 0.73
C THR A 40 6.16 -15.78 0.17
N ASP A 41 5.53 -16.68 0.93
CA ASP A 41 4.31 -17.38 0.54
C ASP A 41 3.10 -16.42 0.41
N SER A 42 3.12 -15.30 1.13
CA SER A 42 2.11 -14.25 1.00
C SER A 42 2.15 -13.61 -0.40
N ILE A 43 3.35 -13.44 -0.98
CA ILE A 43 3.50 -12.91 -2.35
C ILE A 43 2.97 -13.89 -3.39
N PHE A 44 3.27 -15.18 -3.25
CA PHE A 44 2.72 -16.21 -4.13
C PHE A 44 1.20 -16.33 -4.00
N THR A 45 0.67 -16.18 -2.80
CA THR A 45 -0.77 -16.10 -2.55
C THR A 45 -1.36 -14.87 -3.25
N MET A 46 -0.77 -13.68 -3.10
CA MET A 46 -1.22 -12.47 -3.79
C MET A 46 -1.23 -12.62 -5.32
N LEU A 47 -0.22 -13.27 -5.90
CA LEU A 47 -0.18 -13.61 -7.32
C LEU A 47 -1.36 -14.51 -7.73
N SER A 48 -1.66 -15.54 -6.93
CA SER A 48 -2.75 -16.49 -7.25
C SER A 48 -4.15 -15.86 -7.19
N LYS A 49 -4.34 -14.79 -6.40
CA LYS A 49 -5.62 -14.05 -6.35
C LYS A 49 -5.95 -13.29 -7.64
N ASN A 50 -4.97 -13.14 -8.55
CA ASN A 50 -5.15 -12.59 -9.90
C ASN A 50 -5.86 -11.22 -9.94
N LYS A 51 -5.61 -10.35 -8.96
CA LYS A 51 -6.15 -8.99 -8.92
C LYS A 51 -5.24 -8.01 -9.65
N ASP A 52 -5.81 -6.92 -10.19
CA ASP A 52 -5.04 -5.90 -10.92
C ASP A 52 -4.04 -5.20 -10.00
N ILE A 53 -4.48 -4.85 -8.79
CA ILE A 53 -3.67 -4.37 -7.69
C ILE A 53 -4.06 -5.14 -6.43
N ILE A 54 -3.07 -5.69 -5.73
CA ILE A 54 -3.24 -6.28 -4.42
C ILE A 54 -2.09 -5.88 -3.50
N SER A 55 -2.40 -5.48 -2.27
CA SER A 55 -1.42 -5.08 -1.24
C SER A 55 -1.52 -6.01 -0.02
N GLN A 56 -0.41 -6.22 0.69
CA GLN A 56 -0.43 -6.74 2.05
C GLN A 56 -0.22 -5.54 3.00
N PRO A 57 -1.30 -5.03 3.64
CA PRO A 57 -1.20 -3.86 4.48
C PRO A 57 -0.45 -4.18 5.77
N TYR A 58 0.42 -3.27 6.18
CA TYR A 58 1.25 -3.40 7.38
C TYR A 58 0.86 -2.37 8.45
N PRO A 59 1.17 -2.65 9.73
CA PRO A 59 0.95 -1.68 10.79
C PRO A 59 1.76 -0.40 10.59
N ILE A 60 1.19 0.77 10.88
CA ILE A 60 1.95 2.01 10.99
C ILE A 60 2.82 2.01 12.25
N LYS A 61 3.89 2.80 12.27
CA LYS A 61 4.83 2.93 13.40
C LYS A 61 4.24 3.76 14.55
N THR A 62 3.04 3.42 14.99
CA THR A 62 2.32 4.11 16.06
C THR A 62 1.58 3.11 16.93
N ALA A 63 1.69 3.30 18.23
CA ALA A 63 1.09 2.47 19.25
C ALA A 63 -0.30 3.00 19.65
N LYS A 64 -1.35 2.23 19.42
CA LYS A 64 -2.72 2.53 19.89
C LYS A 64 -2.94 2.08 21.33
N TRP A 65 -2.48 2.88 22.28
CA TRP A 65 -2.60 2.59 23.71
C TRP A 65 -4.06 2.48 24.20
N GLU A 66 -4.94 3.37 23.74
CA GLU A 66 -6.37 3.33 24.14
C GLU A 66 -7.08 2.07 23.63
N THR A 67 -6.81 1.65 22.39
CA THR A 67 -7.35 0.40 21.84
C THR A 67 -6.87 -0.80 22.66
N LEU A 68 -5.58 -0.84 23.00
CA LEU A 68 -5.04 -1.89 23.87
C LEU A 68 -5.73 -1.90 25.24
N PHE A 69 -5.90 -0.74 25.87
CA PHE A 69 -6.51 -0.65 27.20
C PHE A 69 -7.96 -1.13 27.20
N THR A 70 -8.73 -0.80 26.16
CA THR A 70 -10.08 -1.34 25.94
C THR A 70 -10.04 -2.86 25.77
N LYS A 71 -9.16 -3.37 24.91
CA LYS A 71 -8.98 -4.83 24.71
C LYS A 71 -8.59 -5.57 26.00
N ILE A 72 -7.81 -4.95 26.88
CA ILE A 72 -7.47 -5.49 28.21
C ILE A 72 -8.72 -5.53 29.11
N LYS A 73 -9.47 -4.42 29.19
CA LYS A 73 -10.71 -4.34 30.00
C LYS A 73 -11.76 -5.36 29.56
N ASP A 74 -11.87 -5.59 28.26
CA ASP A 74 -12.80 -6.56 27.67
C ASP A 74 -12.34 -8.02 27.86
N GLY A 75 -11.15 -8.25 28.41
CA GLY A 75 -10.56 -9.59 28.55
C GLY A 75 -10.09 -10.20 27.21
N ARG A 76 -10.02 -9.42 26.13
CA ARG A 76 -9.49 -9.84 24.83
C ARG A 76 -7.96 -9.96 24.85
N VAL A 77 -7.31 -9.14 25.67
CA VAL A 77 -5.87 -9.20 25.97
C VAL A 77 -5.70 -9.57 27.44
N THR A 78 -5.07 -10.71 27.70
CA THR A 78 -4.89 -11.28 29.05
C THR A 78 -3.43 -11.50 29.42
N LYS A 79 -2.52 -11.42 28.46
CA LYS A 79 -1.09 -11.66 28.66
C LYS A 79 -0.22 -10.55 28.06
N PRO A 80 0.91 -10.18 28.68
CA PRO A 80 1.80 -9.13 28.18
C PRO A 80 2.27 -9.32 26.73
N GLU A 81 2.48 -10.56 26.29
CA GLU A 81 3.00 -10.87 24.95
C GLU A 81 2.00 -10.51 23.84
N GLN A 82 0.71 -10.38 24.18
CA GLN A 82 -0.35 -10.01 23.24
C GLN A 82 -0.40 -8.50 22.98
N CYS A 83 0.19 -7.68 23.86
CA CYS A 83 0.05 -6.22 23.80
C CYS A 83 0.51 -5.65 22.45
N GLY A 84 1.69 -6.06 21.97
CA GLY A 84 2.26 -5.50 20.73
C GLY A 84 1.35 -5.66 19.51
N GLN A 85 0.73 -6.84 19.33
CA GLN A 85 -0.17 -7.11 18.21
C GLN A 85 -1.52 -6.38 18.33
N ASN A 86 -1.92 -6.02 19.55
CA ASN A 86 -3.21 -5.38 19.85
C ASN A 86 -3.12 -3.85 19.94
N MET A 87 -1.99 -3.28 19.53
CA MET A 87 -1.74 -1.84 19.44
C MET A 87 -1.62 -1.34 18.00
N ASN A 88 -1.85 -2.21 17.03
CA ASN A 88 -1.61 -1.93 15.62
C ASN A 88 -2.70 -1.03 15.00
N GLN A 89 -2.30 -0.29 13.97
CA GLN A 89 -3.21 0.43 13.07
C GLN A 89 -2.74 0.28 11.64
N TYR A 90 -3.67 0.13 10.70
CA TYR A 90 -3.38 -0.06 9.29
C TYR A 90 -3.83 1.15 8.46
N PRO A 91 -3.01 1.68 7.53
CA PRO A 91 -3.34 2.86 6.76
C PRO A 91 -4.14 2.49 5.50
N ILE A 92 -5.38 2.04 5.68
CA ILE A 92 -6.27 1.64 4.57
C ILE A 92 -7.60 2.39 4.62
N LEU A 93 -8.24 2.54 3.46
CA LEU A 93 -9.63 2.99 3.37
C LEU A 93 -10.44 1.91 2.70
N LEU A 94 -11.42 1.37 3.43
CA LEU A 94 -12.34 0.36 2.92
C LEU A 94 -13.28 0.98 1.87
N LYS A 95 -13.94 0.12 1.09
CA LYS A 95 -14.93 0.56 0.11
C LYS A 95 -16.26 0.97 0.74
N ASP A 96 -16.70 0.23 1.75
CA ASP A 96 -17.99 0.41 2.40
C ASP A 96 -17.74 0.84 3.85
N GLU A 97 -17.92 2.14 4.14
CA GLU A 97 -17.70 2.69 5.48
C GLU A 97 -18.82 2.32 6.47
N GLU A 98 -19.97 1.86 5.96
CA GLU A 98 -21.18 1.69 6.76
C GLU A 98 -21.69 0.25 6.89
N HIS A 99 -21.65 -0.65 5.89
CA HIS A 99 -22.23 -2.00 6.04
C HIS A 99 -21.53 -3.07 5.18
N ASP A 100 -21.28 -4.22 5.80
CA ASP A 100 -20.73 -5.49 5.26
C ASP A 100 -19.41 -5.41 4.48
N ILE A 101 -18.29 -5.44 5.23
CA ILE A 101 -17.01 -5.80 4.62
C ILE A 101 -17.06 -7.25 4.16
N SER A 102 -17.07 -7.47 2.84
CA SER A 102 -16.91 -8.79 2.27
C SER A 102 -15.43 -9.19 2.25
N VAL A 103 -15.11 -10.23 3.02
CA VAL A 103 -13.82 -10.92 2.94
C VAL A 103 -14.03 -12.23 2.19
N GLU A 104 -13.44 -12.34 1.01
CA GLU A 104 -13.47 -13.55 0.20
C GLU A 104 -12.06 -14.13 0.12
N ASP A 105 -11.87 -15.34 0.67
CA ASP A 105 -10.59 -16.06 0.61
C ASP A 105 -9.38 -15.20 1.07
N GLY A 106 -9.56 -14.48 2.18
CA GLY A 106 -8.54 -13.60 2.77
C GLY A 106 -8.29 -12.31 1.99
N VAL A 107 -9.16 -11.95 1.05
CA VAL A 107 -9.05 -10.73 0.24
C VAL A 107 -10.22 -9.81 0.52
N VAL A 108 -9.93 -8.52 0.67
CA VAL A 108 -10.93 -7.46 0.84
C VAL A 108 -10.73 -6.36 -0.20
N GLU A 109 -11.82 -5.85 -0.78
CA GLU A 109 -11.78 -4.70 -1.69
C GLU A 109 -11.60 -3.40 -0.88
N VAL A 110 -10.67 -2.56 -1.31
CA VAL A 110 -10.34 -1.29 -0.65
C VAL A 110 -10.31 -0.16 -1.66
N THR A 111 -10.39 1.08 -1.19
CA THR A 111 -10.21 2.27 -2.03
C THR A 111 -8.79 2.82 -1.97
N HIS A 112 -8.07 2.56 -0.87
CA HIS A 112 -6.69 2.98 -0.66
C HIS A 112 -5.94 1.92 0.15
N ALA A 113 -4.70 1.64 -0.25
CA ALA A 113 -3.79 0.74 0.43
C ALA A 113 -2.35 1.26 0.34
N PRO A 114 -1.50 0.99 1.35
CA PRO A 114 -0.10 1.40 1.32
C PRO A 114 0.67 0.61 0.25
N THR A 115 1.69 1.24 -0.32
CA THR A 115 2.50 0.67 -1.42
C THR A 115 3.74 -0.09 -0.95
N GLY A 116 4.04 -0.11 0.35
CA GLY A 116 5.23 -0.77 0.88
C GLY A 116 5.26 -2.29 0.78
N CYS A 117 4.13 -2.95 0.47
CA CYS A 117 4.08 -4.34 0.01
C CYS A 117 2.91 -4.47 -0.98
N MET A 118 3.11 -4.07 -2.23
CA MET A 118 2.04 -3.98 -3.24
C MET A 118 2.45 -4.61 -4.56
N LEU A 119 1.61 -5.51 -5.05
CA LEU A 119 1.73 -6.17 -6.34
C LEU A 119 0.77 -5.52 -7.35
N ILE A 120 1.31 -5.11 -8.49
CA ILE A 120 0.62 -4.36 -9.54
C ILE A 120 0.83 -5.04 -10.89
N LYS A 121 -0.24 -5.36 -11.62
CA LYS A 121 -0.14 -5.88 -12.99
C LYS A 121 0.37 -4.81 -13.96
N ARG A 122 1.13 -5.20 -14.98
CA ARG A 122 1.58 -4.31 -16.07
C ARG A 122 0.44 -3.51 -16.70
N ASP A 123 -0.68 -4.17 -16.94
CA ASP A 123 -1.85 -3.60 -17.62
C ASP A 123 -2.46 -2.40 -16.87
N VAL A 124 -2.26 -2.31 -15.55
CA VAL A 124 -2.63 -1.14 -14.75
C VAL A 124 -1.91 0.11 -15.28
N PHE A 125 -0.61 0.03 -15.50
CA PHE A 125 0.17 1.15 -16.04
C PHE A 125 -0.21 1.45 -17.48
N SER A 126 -0.46 0.44 -18.32
CA SER A 126 -0.95 0.65 -19.68
C SER A 126 -2.26 1.45 -19.71
N LYS A 127 -3.22 1.10 -18.84
CA LYS A 127 -4.50 1.83 -18.69
C LYS A 127 -4.31 3.25 -18.13
N LEU A 128 -3.39 3.43 -17.18
CA LEU A 128 -3.09 4.75 -16.64
C LEU A 128 -2.42 5.66 -17.67
N ILE A 129 -1.50 5.13 -18.50
CA ILE A 129 -0.86 5.88 -19.59
C ILE A 129 -1.91 6.34 -20.60
N ASP A 130 -2.81 5.45 -21.02
CA ASP A 130 -3.88 5.77 -21.97
C ASP A 130 -4.83 6.85 -21.41
N LYS A 131 -5.21 6.73 -20.14
CA LYS A 131 -6.17 7.65 -19.52
C LYS A 131 -5.57 8.98 -19.08
N TYR A 132 -4.27 9.02 -18.79
CA TYR A 132 -3.55 10.19 -18.30
C TYR A 132 -2.33 10.53 -19.19
N PRO A 133 -2.54 10.95 -20.44
CA PRO A 133 -1.46 11.15 -21.40
C PRO A 133 -0.47 12.27 -21.04
N ASN A 134 -0.83 13.16 -20.11
CA ASN A 134 -0.02 14.31 -19.69
C ASN A 134 0.77 14.06 -18.39
N MET A 135 0.95 12.80 -17.98
CA MET A 135 1.73 12.45 -16.79
C MET A 135 3.19 12.15 -17.09
N ASP A 136 3.67 12.36 -18.32
CA ASP A 136 5.07 12.14 -18.66
C ASP A 136 6.00 13.12 -17.93
N ILE A 137 7.10 12.60 -17.41
CA ILE A 137 8.15 13.40 -16.77
C ILE A 137 9.30 13.57 -17.76
N LYS A 138 9.51 14.80 -18.22
CA LYS A 138 10.66 15.17 -19.06
C LYS A 138 11.83 15.62 -18.20
N GLN A 139 12.51 14.65 -17.59
CA GLN A 139 13.71 14.89 -16.79
C GLN A 139 14.86 14.01 -17.28
N LYS A 140 15.97 14.65 -17.63
CA LYS A 140 17.19 13.94 -18.03
C LYS A 140 17.87 13.31 -16.82
N THR A 141 18.36 12.10 -16.99
CA THR A 141 19.19 11.41 -16.00
C THR A 141 20.65 11.43 -16.48
N VAL A 142 21.59 11.61 -15.56
CA VAL A 142 23.02 11.46 -15.87
C VAL A 142 23.38 9.98 -15.78
N ILE A 143 23.79 9.40 -16.89
CA ILE A 143 24.36 8.04 -16.96
C ILE A 143 25.72 8.17 -17.63
N ASP A 144 26.78 7.70 -16.96
CA ASP A 144 28.17 7.77 -17.44
C ASP A 144 28.62 9.16 -17.90
N GLY A 145 28.09 10.21 -17.25
CA GLY A 145 28.39 11.61 -17.56
C GLY A 145 27.55 12.23 -18.67
N GLU A 146 26.67 11.47 -19.32
CA GLU A 146 25.77 11.96 -20.36
C GLU A 146 24.34 12.18 -19.86
N PHE A 147 23.70 13.24 -20.34
CA PHE A 147 22.31 13.55 -20.05
C PHE A 147 21.39 12.85 -21.05
N ILE A 148 20.77 11.76 -20.61
CA ILE A 148 19.85 10.98 -21.44
C ILE A 148 18.40 11.16 -20.98
N ASP A 149 17.48 11.14 -21.95
CA ASP A 149 16.06 11.07 -21.66
C ASP A 149 15.71 9.68 -21.10
N ARG A 150 14.87 9.65 -20.08
CA ARG A 150 14.48 8.40 -19.44
C ARG A 150 13.19 7.86 -20.06
N PRO A 151 13.21 6.66 -20.65
CA PRO A 151 12.01 6.07 -21.25
C PRO A 151 10.98 5.71 -20.18
N HIS A 152 9.69 5.79 -20.55
CA HIS A 152 8.56 5.41 -19.72
C HIS A 152 8.54 6.05 -18.32
N PHE A 153 8.96 7.31 -18.22
CA PHE A 153 9.00 8.02 -16.95
C PHE A 153 7.72 8.85 -16.75
N TYR A 154 6.94 8.48 -15.74
CA TYR A 154 5.61 9.05 -15.48
C TYR A 154 5.44 9.42 -14.01
N ALA A 155 4.61 10.41 -13.71
CA ALA A 155 4.30 10.89 -12.37
C ALA A 155 3.15 10.11 -11.69
N PHE A 156 3.18 8.77 -11.73
CA PHE A 156 2.09 7.95 -11.15
C PHE A 156 2.09 7.96 -9.62
N PHE A 157 3.28 7.99 -9.02
CA PHE A 157 3.49 8.05 -7.57
C PHE A 157 3.96 9.45 -7.18
N ASP A 158 3.20 10.48 -7.50
CA ASP A 158 3.40 11.84 -6.97
C ASP A 158 2.40 12.12 -5.84
N THR A 159 2.58 13.20 -5.08
CA THR A 159 1.58 13.59 -4.07
C THR A 159 0.39 14.30 -4.71
N TYR A 160 -0.72 14.37 -3.99
CA TYR A 160 -1.91 15.07 -4.47
C TYR A 160 -2.55 15.90 -3.37
N TYR A 161 -2.72 17.19 -3.61
CA TYR A 161 -3.51 18.06 -2.76
C TYR A 161 -4.91 18.23 -3.35
N ASP A 162 -5.91 17.71 -2.64
CA ASP A 162 -7.31 17.91 -3.00
C ASP A 162 -7.77 19.30 -2.52
N THR A 163 -7.97 20.22 -3.46
CA THR A 163 -8.37 21.59 -3.16
C THR A 163 -9.80 21.70 -2.61
N GLN A 164 -10.67 20.70 -2.85
CA GLN A 164 -12.04 20.72 -2.36
C GLN A 164 -12.11 20.29 -0.90
N SER A 165 -11.57 19.12 -0.57
CA SER A 165 -11.55 18.61 0.80
C SER A 165 -10.43 19.18 1.65
N LYS A 166 -9.48 19.90 1.04
CA LYS A 166 -8.23 20.39 1.65
C LYS A 166 -7.35 19.28 2.23
N ARG A 167 -7.51 18.05 1.75
CA ARG A 167 -6.72 16.89 2.17
C ARG A 167 -5.48 16.74 1.30
N TYR A 168 -4.37 16.36 1.94
CA TYR A 168 -3.12 16.04 1.27
C TYR A 168 -2.91 14.53 1.27
N PHE A 169 -2.71 13.94 0.09
CA PHE A 169 -2.41 12.53 -0.06
C PHE A 169 -0.93 12.31 -0.35
N GLY A 170 -0.34 11.37 0.38
CA GLY A 170 0.96 10.78 0.05
C GLY A 170 0.92 10.07 -1.31
N GLU A 171 2.08 9.62 -1.77
CA GLU A 171 2.24 9.07 -3.12
C GLU A 171 1.47 7.77 -3.35
N ASP A 172 1.30 6.99 -2.30
CA ASP A 172 0.55 5.75 -2.30
C ASP A 172 -0.95 5.99 -2.51
N PHE A 173 -1.54 6.90 -1.73
CA PHE A 173 -2.96 7.23 -1.78
C PHE A 173 -3.28 8.02 -3.04
N ALA A 174 -2.37 8.89 -3.50
CA ALA A 174 -2.50 9.58 -4.78
C ALA A 174 -2.52 8.59 -5.96
N PHE A 175 -1.64 7.59 -5.98
CA PHE A 175 -1.68 6.51 -6.97
C PHE A 175 -3.00 5.71 -6.91
N CYS A 176 -3.45 5.33 -5.71
CA CYS A 176 -4.74 4.65 -5.51
C CYS A 176 -5.89 5.48 -6.10
N ARG A 177 -5.89 6.79 -5.88
CA ARG A 177 -6.87 7.72 -6.47
C ARG A 177 -6.84 7.71 -8.00
N LEU A 178 -5.67 7.70 -8.63
CA LEU A 178 -5.56 7.63 -10.10
C LEU A 178 -6.24 6.36 -10.63
N TRP A 179 -5.94 5.21 -10.04
CA TRP A 179 -6.55 3.94 -10.44
C TRP A 179 -8.06 3.92 -10.22
N LYS A 180 -8.51 4.38 -9.05
CA LYS A 180 -9.94 4.46 -8.70
C LYS A 180 -10.72 5.36 -9.66
N ASN A 181 -10.16 6.53 -10.03
CA ASN A 181 -10.82 7.50 -10.90
C ASN A 181 -11.09 6.98 -12.31
N ILE A 182 -10.43 5.90 -12.72
CA ILE A 182 -10.64 5.26 -14.03
C ILE A 182 -11.50 3.99 -13.91
N GLY A 183 -12.14 3.78 -12.75
CA GLY A 183 -12.98 2.62 -12.45
C GLY A 183 -12.20 1.39 -11.97
N GLY A 184 -10.90 1.54 -11.71
CA GLY A 184 -10.04 0.47 -11.22
C GLY A 184 -10.40 0.02 -9.81
N LYS A 185 -10.28 -1.29 -9.56
CA LYS A 185 -10.46 -1.90 -8.24
C LYS A 185 -9.12 -2.34 -7.65
N MET A 186 -8.98 -2.25 -6.34
CA MET A 186 -7.79 -2.67 -5.61
C MET A 186 -8.18 -3.46 -4.37
N TYR A 187 -7.25 -4.27 -3.89
CA TYR A 187 -7.54 -5.28 -2.89
C TYR A 187 -6.42 -5.35 -1.85
N CYS A 188 -6.75 -5.83 -0.66
CA CYS A 188 -5.78 -6.21 0.36
C CYS A 188 -5.85 -7.72 0.62
N TYR A 189 -4.70 -8.38 0.73
CA TYR A 189 -4.58 -9.72 1.30
C TYR A 189 -4.29 -9.60 2.80
N ILE A 190 -5.09 -10.25 3.65
CA ILE A 190 -5.17 -9.88 5.08
C ILE A 190 -4.81 -10.99 6.07
N ASN A 191 -4.58 -12.22 5.59
CA ASN A 191 -4.48 -13.40 6.46
C ASN A 191 -3.10 -13.60 7.11
N ASP A 192 -2.04 -13.06 6.49
CA ASP A 192 -0.67 -13.33 6.90
C ASP A 192 -0.04 -12.15 7.63
N TYR A 193 0.88 -12.48 8.55
CA TYR A 193 1.63 -11.49 9.30
C TYR A 193 2.62 -10.75 8.42
N ILE A 194 2.74 -9.46 8.67
CA ILE A 194 3.72 -8.56 8.08
C ILE A 194 4.27 -7.65 9.19
N THR A 195 5.54 -7.27 9.07
CA THR A 195 6.24 -6.47 10.05
C THR A 195 6.76 -5.19 9.41
N HIS A 196 6.43 -4.06 10.03
CA HIS A 196 7.02 -2.78 9.71
C HIS A 196 8.11 -2.45 10.74
N VAL A 197 9.35 -2.33 10.28
CA VAL A 197 10.54 -2.13 11.12
C VAL A 197 10.78 -0.64 11.34
N GLY A 198 10.59 -0.18 12.57
CA GLY A 198 10.94 1.16 13.03
C GLY A 198 11.90 1.10 14.20
N GLU A 199 11.71 2.00 15.16
CA GLU A 199 12.30 1.91 16.50
C GLU A 199 11.92 0.59 17.19
N PHE A 200 10.73 0.07 16.85
CA PHE A 200 10.23 -1.23 17.24
C PHE A 200 9.78 -2.04 16.02
N GLN A 201 9.57 -3.34 16.21
CA GLN A 201 8.92 -4.17 15.19
C GLN A 201 7.41 -4.13 15.39
N TYR A 202 6.70 -3.53 14.43
CA TYR A 202 5.25 -3.47 14.43
C TYR A 202 4.73 -4.62 13.57
N THR A 203 4.44 -5.75 14.22
CA THR A 203 4.03 -6.99 13.57
C THR A 203 2.55 -7.24 13.78
N GLY A 204 1.84 -7.54 12.70
CA GLY A 204 0.42 -7.86 12.74
C GLY A 204 -0.09 -8.36 11.40
N ARG A 205 -1.37 -8.72 11.36
CA ARG A 205 -2.12 -8.96 10.13
C ARG A 205 -3.44 -8.21 10.22
N LEU A 206 -3.93 -7.69 9.10
CA LEU A 206 -5.15 -6.89 9.10
C LEU A 206 -6.38 -7.70 9.54
N LEU A 207 -6.40 -9.02 9.29
CA LEU A 207 -7.49 -9.89 9.71
C LEU A 207 -7.82 -9.79 11.20
N ASP A 208 -6.82 -9.60 12.07
CA ASP A 208 -7.00 -9.54 13.52
C ASP A 208 -7.73 -8.26 13.97
N GLU A 209 -7.78 -7.23 13.12
CA GLU A 209 -8.53 -5.99 13.37
C GLU A 209 -9.90 -6.00 12.67
N MET A 210 -10.29 -7.07 11.99
CA MET A 210 -11.60 -7.15 11.33
C MET A 210 -12.68 -7.52 12.35
N THR A 211 -13.77 -6.74 12.36
CA THR A 211 -14.97 -6.93 13.18
C THR A 211 -16.19 -7.08 12.27
N LYS A 212 -17.33 -7.52 12.83
CA LYS A 212 -18.60 -7.60 12.07
C LYS A 212 -19.06 -6.25 11.51
N GLN A 213 -18.54 -5.13 12.01
CA GLN A 213 -18.92 -3.78 11.62
C GLN A 213 -17.87 -3.06 10.76
N GLY A 214 -16.69 -3.64 10.55
CA GLY A 214 -15.58 -2.82 10.09
C GLY A 214 -14.20 -3.38 10.39
N VAL A 215 -13.15 -2.68 9.96
CA VAL A 215 -11.87 -2.70 10.70
C VAL A 215 -12.11 -1.98 12.03
N GLU A 216 -11.57 -2.47 13.14
CA GLU A 216 -11.70 -1.88 14.47
C GLU A 216 -11.21 -0.43 14.43
N LYS A 217 -12.17 0.49 14.32
CA LYS A 217 -11.92 1.92 14.37
C LYS A 217 -11.50 2.25 15.81
N PRO A 218 -10.50 3.11 16.02
CA PRO A 218 -10.27 3.63 17.37
C PRO A 218 -11.55 4.32 17.84
N CYS A 219 -11.83 4.30 19.16
CA CYS A 219 -12.82 5.20 19.74
C CYS A 219 -12.57 6.60 19.18
N ASP A 220 -13.61 7.20 18.60
CA ASP A 220 -13.53 8.43 17.83
C ASP A 220 -12.63 9.48 18.49
N THR A 221 -11.52 9.77 17.83
CA THR A 221 -10.76 11.01 18.02
C THR A 221 -10.60 11.67 16.65
N GLU A 222 -11.73 12.12 16.10
CA GLU A 222 -11.82 13.34 15.26
C GLU A 222 -13.05 14.13 15.71
#